data_AF-A0A2E6SU04-F1
#
_entry.id   AF-A0A2E6SU04-F1
#
_cell.length_a   1.000
_cell.length_b   1.000
_cell.length_c   1.000
_cell.angle_alpha   90.00
_cell.angle_beta   90.00
_cell.angle_gamma   90.00
#
_symmetry.space_group_name_H-M   'P 1'
#
loop_
_entity.id
_entity.type
_entity.pdbx_description
1 polymer ?
#
loop_
_entity_poly.entity_id
_entity_poly.type
_entity_poly.pdbx_seq_one_letter_code
_entity_poly.pdbx_strand_id
1 'polypeptide(L)'
;MAFLFLILYKRLIIGKFGHKLKPMKRFFKLRNLIIFTLAFLGVAQFFKIDKTNATVSSSLDFISLENPPEHIKRMIRNECYDCHSNETRYPWYTDYAPVSWWIKSNINGARDFFNFSEWGKLSKKEKITKMQECYEALKDEEMPVALYIMMHDNAQFSENENDILMNWFKNFQVQ
;
A
#
# COMPACT_ATOMS: atom_id res chain seq x y z
N MET A 1 47.05 37.99 -21.28
CA MET A 1 47.79 36.93 -20.54
C MET A 1 46.91 35.87 -19.86
N ALA A 2 45.58 35.91 -19.91
CA ALA A 2 44.72 34.89 -19.25
C ALA A 2 44.24 33.74 -20.16
N PHE A 3 44.33 33.88 -21.49
CA PHE A 3 43.78 32.87 -22.42
C PHE A 3 44.74 31.71 -22.74
N LEU A 4 46.06 31.89 -22.58
CA LEU A 4 47.05 30.83 -22.80
C LEU A 4 47.18 29.85 -21.63
N PHE A 5 46.79 30.26 -20.43
CA PHE A 5 46.83 29.39 -19.23
C PHE A 5 45.70 28.35 -19.20
N LEU A 6 44.52 28.67 -19.76
CA LEU A 6 43.39 27.73 -19.82
C LEU A 6 43.61 26.58 -20.82
N ILE A 7 44.40 26.81 -21.88
CA ILE A 7 44.65 25.79 -22.91
C ILE A 7 45.70 24.76 -22.45
N LEU A 8 46.69 25.19 -21.67
CA LEU A 8 47.69 24.29 -21.09
C LEU A 8 47.16 23.48 -19.90
N TYR A 9 46.28 24.08 -19.07
CA TYR A 9 45.68 23.34 -17.94
C TYR A 9 44.67 22.28 -18.41
N LYS A 10 43.90 22.54 -19.49
CA LYS A 10 42.99 21.55 -20.08
C LYS A 10 43.71 20.33 -20.66
N ARG A 11 44.99 20.44 -21.02
CA ARG A 11 45.78 19.32 -21.57
C ARG A 11 46.39 18.40 -20.51
N LEU A 12 46.46 18.82 -19.23
CA LEU A 12 47.10 18.06 -18.16
C LEU A 12 46.16 17.15 -17.36
N ILE A 13 44.84 17.36 -17.41
CA ILE A 13 43.86 16.53 -16.65
C ILE A 13 43.21 15.42 -17.50
N ILE A 14 43.39 15.43 -18.82
CA ILE A 14 42.75 14.44 -19.72
C ILE A 14 43.65 13.19 -19.93
N GLY A 15 44.86 13.17 -19.35
CA GLY A 15 45.78 12.05 -19.45
C GLY A 15 45.62 11.04 -18.31
N LYS A 16 45.19 9.81 -18.65
CA LYS A 16 45.27 8.56 -17.86
C LYS A 16 44.09 8.16 -16.97
N PHE A 17 42.87 8.16 -17.48
CA PHE A 17 41.87 7.17 -17.04
C PHE A 17 41.07 6.61 -18.23
N GLY A 18 41.80 6.13 -19.24
CA GLY A 18 41.25 5.27 -20.28
C GLY A 18 41.15 3.82 -19.79
N HIS A 19 40.44 3.57 -18.70
CA HIS A 19 40.03 2.20 -18.40
C HIS A 19 38.97 1.85 -19.44
N LYS A 20 39.35 1.12 -20.49
CA LYS A 20 38.38 0.48 -21.39
C LYS A 20 37.51 -0.40 -20.49
N LEU A 21 36.33 0.10 -20.10
CA LEU A 21 35.29 -0.74 -19.53
C LEU A 21 34.99 -1.76 -20.62
N LYS A 22 35.48 -2.99 -20.41
CA LYS A 22 35.18 -4.13 -21.27
C LYS A 22 33.66 -4.18 -21.32
N PRO A 23 33.02 -4.08 -22.50
CA PRO A 23 31.57 -4.16 -22.55
C PRO A 23 31.20 -5.49 -21.90
N MET A 24 30.44 -5.43 -20.80
CA MET A 24 29.89 -6.64 -20.21
C MET A 24 29.14 -7.32 -21.35
N LYS A 25 29.67 -8.43 -21.83
CA LYS A 25 28.93 -9.30 -22.74
C LYS A 25 27.62 -9.58 -22.00
N ARG A 26 26.50 -9.18 -22.60
CA ARG A 26 25.16 -9.28 -22.03
C ARG A 26 24.86 -10.78 -21.88
N PHE A 27 25.32 -11.38 -20.78
CA PHE A 27 25.41 -12.84 -20.60
C PHE A 27 24.04 -13.50 -20.42
N PHE A 28 22.99 -12.72 -20.19
CA PHE A 28 21.61 -13.19 -20.32
C PHE A 28 21.07 -12.82 -21.70
N LYS A 29 21.04 -13.81 -22.60
CA LYS A 29 20.20 -13.70 -23.81
C LYS A 29 18.77 -13.43 -23.34
N LEU A 30 18.10 -12.40 -23.88
CA LEU A 30 16.73 -12.01 -23.51
C LEU A 30 15.77 -13.21 -23.47
N ARG A 31 15.94 -14.15 -24.40
CA ARG A 31 15.25 -15.45 -24.43
C ARG A 31 15.32 -16.22 -23.10
N ASN A 32 16.52 -16.34 -22.52
CA ASN A 32 16.70 -17.10 -21.28
C ASN A 32 16.04 -16.37 -20.11
N LEU A 33 16.10 -15.04 -20.06
CA LEU A 33 15.40 -14.23 -19.04
C LEU A 33 13.89 -14.47 -19.09
N ILE A 34 13.29 -14.43 -20.29
CA ILE A 34 11.85 -14.68 -20.48
C ILE A 34 11.47 -16.09 -20.00
N ILE A 35 12.25 -17.10 -20.39
CA ILE A 35 12.01 -18.49 -19.96
C ILE A 35 12.05 -18.60 -18.43
N PHE A 36 13.05 -18.01 -17.77
CA PHE A 36 13.13 -18.02 -16.31
C PHE A 36 11.95 -17.30 -15.66
N THR A 37 11.55 -16.13 -16.16
CA THR A 37 10.39 -15.40 -15.63
C THR A 37 9.10 -16.20 -15.78
N LEU A 38 8.86 -16.82 -16.93
CA LEU A 38 7.67 -17.64 -17.16
C LEU A 38 7.67 -18.89 -16.27
N ALA A 39 8.81 -19.56 -16.14
CA ALA A 39 8.96 -20.70 -15.24
C ALA A 39 8.70 -20.29 -13.78
N PHE A 40 9.22 -19.15 -13.34
CA PHE A 40 8.95 -18.60 -12.01
C PHE A 40 7.46 -18.31 -11.82
N LEU A 41 6.81 -17.60 -12.74
CA LEU A 41 5.38 -17.29 -12.65
C LEU A 41 4.52 -18.56 -12.64
N GLY A 42 4.90 -19.59 -13.41
CA GLY A 42 4.23 -20.88 -13.41
C GLY A 42 4.37 -21.63 -12.08
N VAL A 43 5.58 -21.69 -11.52
CA VAL A 43 5.84 -22.32 -10.21
C VAL A 43 5.17 -21.53 -9.08
N ALA A 44 5.14 -20.21 -9.16
CA ALA A 44 4.53 -19.35 -8.15
C ALA A 44 3.03 -19.67 -7.94
N GLN A 45 2.30 -20.09 -8.97
CA GLN A 45 0.86 -20.38 -8.84
C GLN A 45 0.55 -21.56 -7.90
N PHE A 46 1.53 -22.42 -7.60
CA PHE A 46 1.35 -23.55 -6.68
C PHE A 46 1.33 -23.12 -5.20
N PHE A 47 1.79 -21.92 -4.87
CA PHE A 47 1.77 -21.40 -3.50
C PHE A 47 0.66 -20.34 -3.40
N LYS A 48 -0.52 -20.73 -2.94
CA LYS A 48 -1.65 -19.82 -2.76
C LYS A 48 -1.65 -19.20 -1.38
N ILE A 49 -2.21 -17.98 -1.26
CA ILE A 49 -2.43 -17.35 0.04
C ILE A 49 -3.60 -18.01 0.79
N ASP A 50 -3.56 -17.94 2.11
CA ASP A 50 -4.73 -18.21 2.94
C ASP A 50 -5.67 -16.99 2.94
N LYS A 51 -6.92 -17.20 2.51
CA LYS A 51 -7.98 -16.19 2.47
C LYS A 51 -8.98 -16.33 3.62
N THR A 52 -8.71 -17.22 4.58
CA THR A 52 -9.55 -17.37 5.76
C THR A 52 -9.44 -16.12 6.62
N ASN A 53 -10.60 -15.57 6.95
CA ASN A 53 -10.72 -14.42 7.83
C ASN A 53 -10.77 -14.86 9.30
N ALA A 54 -10.18 -14.06 10.19
CA ALA A 54 -10.27 -14.30 11.62
C ALA A 54 -11.70 -14.08 12.11
N THR A 55 -12.05 -14.69 13.25
CA THR A 55 -13.38 -14.51 13.86
C THR A 55 -13.60 -13.07 14.28
N VAL A 56 -14.76 -12.51 13.96
CA VAL A 56 -15.16 -11.15 14.34
C VAL A 56 -16.11 -11.22 15.52
N SER A 57 -15.92 -10.35 16.50
CA SER A 57 -16.84 -10.17 17.62
C SER A 57 -17.47 -8.79 17.56
N SER A 58 -18.81 -8.71 17.63
CA SER A 58 -19.52 -7.42 17.73
C SER A 58 -19.14 -6.63 18.98
N SER A 59 -18.62 -7.27 20.03
CA SER A 59 -18.10 -6.58 21.22
C SER A 59 -16.76 -5.89 21.01
N LEU A 60 -16.10 -6.12 19.87
CA LEU A 60 -14.80 -5.54 19.53
C LEU A 60 -14.83 -4.71 18.25
N ASP A 61 -15.80 -4.94 17.37
CA ASP A 61 -15.91 -4.25 16.09
C ASP A 61 -16.27 -2.76 16.26
N PHE A 62 -15.57 -1.91 15.51
CA PHE A 62 -15.74 -0.46 15.50
C PHE A 62 -17.17 -0.01 15.21
N ILE A 63 -17.75 -0.52 14.11
CA ILE A 63 -19.10 -0.14 13.69
C ILE A 63 -20.14 -0.55 14.73
N SER A 64 -19.93 -1.71 15.36
CA SER A 64 -20.82 -2.24 16.39
C SER A 64 -20.75 -1.43 17.69
N LEU A 65 -19.55 -1.00 18.08
CA LEU A 65 -19.34 -0.27 19.34
C LEU A 65 -19.65 1.23 19.24
N GLU A 66 -19.24 1.88 18.15
CA GLU A 66 -19.35 3.34 18.00
C GLU A 66 -20.60 3.76 17.21
N ASN A 67 -21.32 2.79 16.63
CA ASN A 67 -22.58 2.97 15.90
C ASN A 67 -22.64 4.26 15.04
N PRO A 68 -21.73 4.42 14.06
CA PRO A 68 -21.67 5.61 13.23
C PRO A 68 -22.94 5.76 12.38
N PRO A 69 -23.27 6.99 11.92
CA PRO A 69 -24.36 7.20 10.97
C PRO A 69 -24.27 6.27 9.77
N GLU A 70 -25.40 5.82 9.24
CA GLU A 70 -25.45 4.78 8.18
C GLU A 70 -24.61 5.12 6.94
N HIS A 71 -24.53 6.40 6.55
CA HIS A 71 -23.70 6.81 5.43
C HIS A 71 -22.20 6.62 5.71
N ILE A 72 -21.72 6.97 6.91
CA ILE A 72 -20.33 6.74 7.36
C ILE A 72 -20.05 5.24 7.46
N LYS A 73 -20.98 4.49 8.05
CA LYS A 73 -20.89 3.03 8.18
C LYS A 73 -20.63 2.36 6.83
N ARG A 74 -21.40 2.77 5.80
CA ARG A 74 -21.25 2.27 4.43
C ARG A 74 -19.88 2.61 3.85
N MET A 75 -19.44 3.86 3.99
CA MET A 75 -18.13 4.30 3.47
C MET A 75 -16.98 3.52 4.10
N ILE A 76 -16.98 3.38 5.42
CA ILE A 76 -15.93 2.65 6.14
C ILE A 76 -15.92 1.16 5.75
N ARG A 77 -17.09 0.53 5.57
CA ARG A 77 -17.17 -0.88 5.13
C ARG A 77 -16.71 -1.13 3.69
N ASN A 78 -16.88 -0.14 2.82
CA ASN A 78 -16.51 -0.28 1.43
C ASN A 78 -15.03 0.05 1.20
N GLU A 79 -14.52 1.07 1.88
CA GLU A 79 -13.19 1.61 1.57
C GLU A 79 -12.11 1.19 2.56
N CYS A 80 -12.47 0.91 3.81
CA CYS A 80 -11.48 0.67 4.86
C CYS A 80 -11.44 -0.80 5.30
N TYR A 81 -12.60 -1.46 5.43
CA TYR A 81 -12.69 -2.79 6.05
C TYR A 81 -11.95 -3.88 5.27
N ASP A 82 -11.83 -3.77 3.94
CA ASP A 82 -11.15 -4.81 3.16
C ASP A 82 -9.64 -4.92 3.49
N CYS A 83 -9.02 -3.85 3.98
CA CYS A 83 -7.61 -3.85 4.40
C CYS A 83 -7.44 -3.75 5.92
N HIS A 84 -8.29 -2.98 6.61
CA HIS A 84 -8.17 -2.66 8.03
C HIS A 84 -9.18 -3.41 8.91
N SER A 85 -9.72 -4.55 8.48
CA SER A 85 -10.59 -5.38 9.33
C SER A 85 -10.32 -6.87 9.16
N ASN A 86 -10.87 -7.68 10.05
CA ASN A 86 -10.92 -9.14 9.89
C ASN A 86 -12.00 -9.59 8.89
N GLU A 87 -12.71 -8.68 8.22
CA GLU A 87 -13.81 -8.97 7.27
C GLU A 87 -13.41 -8.78 5.80
N THR A 88 -12.14 -9.02 5.44
CA THR A 88 -11.66 -8.78 4.07
C THR A 88 -12.44 -9.56 3.02
N ARG A 89 -12.95 -8.84 2.02
CA ARG A 89 -13.44 -9.42 0.76
C ARG A 89 -12.30 -9.47 -0.26
N TYR A 90 -11.71 -10.65 -0.40
CA TYR A 90 -10.61 -10.85 -1.33
C TYR A 90 -11.08 -10.77 -2.80
N PRO A 91 -10.57 -9.83 -3.61
CA PRO A 91 -10.94 -9.73 -5.03
C PRO A 91 -10.32 -10.86 -5.85
N TRP A 92 -10.88 -11.15 -7.03
CA TRP A 92 -10.51 -12.29 -7.88
C TRP A 92 -9.01 -12.36 -8.23
N TYR A 93 -8.34 -11.22 -8.40
CA TYR A 93 -6.92 -11.18 -8.75
C TYR A 93 -5.99 -11.66 -7.61
N THR A 94 -6.52 -11.83 -6.39
CA THR A 94 -5.80 -12.49 -5.28
C THR A 94 -5.72 -14.02 -5.43
N ASP A 95 -6.25 -14.58 -6.52
CA ASP A 95 -6.04 -15.99 -6.88
C ASP A 95 -4.71 -16.24 -7.62
N TYR A 96 -4.04 -15.19 -8.09
CA TYR A 96 -2.85 -15.31 -8.93
C TYR A 96 -1.59 -14.83 -8.20
N ALA A 97 -0.56 -15.66 -8.16
CA ALA A 97 0.74 -15.29 -7.62
C ALA A 97 1.59 -14.54 -8.67
N PRO A 98 2.56 -13.69 -8.26
CA PRO A 98 2.88 -13.29 -6.89
C PRO A 98 2.02 -12.13 -6.36
N VAL A 99 1.08 -11.62 -7.17
CA VAL A 99 0.20 -10.49 -6.82
C VAL A 99 -0.58 -10.78 -5.52
N SER A 100 -1.12 -11.97 -5.38
CA SER A 100 -1.80 -12.43 -4.18
C SER A 100 -0.94 -12.35 -2.91
N TRP A 101 0.33 -12.74 -2.98
CA TRP A 101 1.26 -12.67 -1.84
C TRP A 101 1.51 -11.24 -1.41
N TRP A 102 1.73 -10.36 -2.39
CA TRP A 102 1.95 -8.95 -2.14
C TRP A 102 0.72 -8.31 -1.49
N ILE A 103 -0.48 -8.55 -2.02
CA ILE A 103 -1.73 -8.05 -1.41
C ILE A 103 -1.93 -8.58 0.01
N LYS A 104 -1.75 -9.89 0.22
CA LYS A 104 -1.90 -10.48 1.55
C LYS A 104 -0.93 -9.87 2.56
N SER A 105 0.32 -9.64 2.15
CA SER A 105 1.33 -9.00 3.00
C SER A 105 0.94 -7.56 3.35
N ASN A 106 0.39 -6.80 2.40
CA ASN A 106 -0.07 -5.43 2.66
C ASN A 106 -1.28 -5.41 3.60
N ILE A 107 -2.26 -6.30 3.41
CA ILE A 107 -3.43 -6.41 4.30
C ILE A 107 -2.98 -6.79 5.73
N ASN A 108 -2.04 -7.72 5.87
CA ASN A 108 -1.50 -8.08 7.18
C ASN A 108 -0.83 -6.87 7.85
N GLY A 109 0.05 -6.15 7.14
CA GLY A 109 0.70 -4.96 7.67
C GLY A 109 -0.28 -3.83 8.02
N ALA A 110 -1.32 -3.63 7.20
CA ALA A 110 -2.39 -2.66 7.46
C ALA A 110 -3.14 -2.98 8.76
N ARG A 111 -3.47 -4.26 8.99
CA ARG A 111 -4.14 -4.74 10.22
C ARG A 111 -3.23 -4.65 11.44
N ASP A 112 -1.94 -4.91 11.30
CA ASP A 112 -0.95 -4.78 12.39
C ASP A 112 -0.84 -3.33 12.85
N PHE A 113 -0.95 -2.37 11.92
CA PHE A 113 -0.99 -0.95 12.25
C PHE A 113 -2.34 -0.53 12.85
N PHE A 114 -3.45 -0.94 12.23
CA PHE A 114 -4.80 -0.63 12.68
C PHE A 114 -5.85 -1.62 12.16
N ASN A 115 -6.68 -2.17 13.06
CA ASN A 115 -7.74 -3.12 12.75
C ASN A 115 -9.08 -2.72 13.41
N PHE A 116 -10.08 -2.37 12.60
CA PHE A 116 -11.43 -2.02 13.00
C PHE A 116 -12.17 -3.14 13.73
N SER A 117 -11.89 -4.42 13.42
CA SER A 117 -12.50 -5.56 14.11
C SER A 117 -11.96 -5.78 15.53
N GLU A 118 -10.89 -5.07 15.90
CA GLU A 118 -10.21 -5.15 17.20
C GLU A 118 -10.33 -3.86 18.01
N TRP A 119 -11.19 -2.93 17.56
CA TRP A 119 -11.37 -1.60 18.13
C TRP A 119 -11.65 -1.61 19.63
N GLY A 120 -12.47 -2.55 20.12
CA GLY A 120 -12.79 -2.70 21.53
C GLY A 120 -11.61 -3.05 22.43
N LYS A 121 -10.46 -3.47 21.87
CA LYS A 121 -9.22 -3.73 22.63
C LYS A 121 -8.42 -2.45 22.91
N LEU A 122 -8.69 -1.36 22.21
CA LEU A 122 -7.95 -0.11 22.33
C LEU A 122 -8.42 0.70 23.54
N SER A 123 -7.46 1.31 24.25
CA SER A 123 -7.76 2.33 25.26
C SER A 123 -8.36 3.58 24.62
N LYS A 124 -9.05 4.41 25.42
CA LYS A 124 -9.64 5.67 24.94
C LYS A 124 -8.62 6.58 24.24
N LYS A 125 -7.38 6.64 24.74
CA LYS A 125 -6.32 7.44 24.12
C LYS A 125 -5.92 6.89 22.76
N GLU A 126 -5.72 5.58 22.65
CA GLU A 126 -5.37 4.92 21.39
C GLU A 126 -6.48 5.09 20.35
N LYS A 127 -7.74 4.96 20.76
CA LYS A 127 -8.89 5.21 19.88
C LYS A 127 -8.86 6.62 19.28
N ILE A 128 -8.64 7.64 20.10
CA ILE A 128 -8.53 9.05 19.64
C ILE A 128 -7.35 9.19 18.67
N THR A 129 -6.19 8.63 19.01
CA THR A 129 -5.01 8.68 18.13
C THR A 129 -5.28 7.98 16.80
N LYS A 130 -5.91 6.80 16.77
CA LYS A 130 -6.22 6.08 15.53
C LYS A 130 -7.19 6.85 14.63
N MET A 131 -8.16 7.56 15.20
CA MET A 131 -9.07 8.39 14.38
C MET A 131 -8.37 9.62 13.83
N GLN A 132 -7.46 10.23 14.60
CA GLN A 132 -6.62 11.31 14.10
C GLN A 132 -5.69 10.84 12.96
N GLU A 133 -5.08 9.66 13.10
CA GLU A 133 -4.27 9.04 12.04
C GLU A 133 -5.12 8.76 10.78
N CYS A 134 -6.38 8.32 10.92
CA CYS A 134 -7.28 8.14 9.79
C CYS A 134 -7.60 9.47 9.09
N TYR A 135 -7.82 10.55 9.86
CA TYR A 135 -8.00 11.89 9.32
C TYR A 135 -6.76 12.35 8.53
N GLU A 136 -5.56 12.16 9.10
CA GLU A 136 -4.30 12.56 8.47
C GLU A 136 -4.03 11.77 7.19
N ALA A 137 -4.25 10.45 7.20
CA ALA A 137 -4.06 9.60 6.02
C ALA A 137 -5.00 9.97 4.85
N LEU A 138 -6.24 10.39 5.14
CA LEU A 138 -7.16 10.90 4.11
C LEU A 138 -6.76 12.29 3.63
N LYS A 139 -6.41 13.19 4.56
CA LYS A 139 -6.02 14.58 4.27
C LYS A 139 -4.77 14.66 3.39
N ASP A 140 -3.80 13.79 3.66
CA ASP A 140 -2.51 13.78 2.96
C ASP A 140 -2.53 12.82 1.74
N GLU A 141 -3.73 12.35 1.35
CA GLU A 141 -3.98 11.47 0.20
C GLU A 141 -3.18 10.15 0.24
N GLU A 142 -2.75 9.71 1.42
CA GLU A 142 -2.10 8.42 1.62
C GLU A 142 -3.09 7.26 1.51
N MET A 143 -4.36 7.52 1.81
CA MET A 143 -5.45 6.56 1.72
C MET A 143 -6.60 7.11 0.84
N PRO A 144 -7.19 6.27 -0.04
CA PRO A 144 -6.78 4.90 -0.35
C PRO A 144 -5.48 4.85 -1.19
N VAL A 145 -4.65 3.82 -0.97
CA VAL A 145 -3.39 3.67 -1.72
C VAL A 145 -3.65 3.63 -3.22
N ALA A 146 -2.85 4.34 -4.03
CA ALA A 146 -3.06 4.48 -5.48
C ALA A 146 -3.27 3.15 -6.22
N LEU A 147 -2.57 2.08 -5.84
CA LEU A 147 -2.76 0.77 -6.48
C LEU A 147 -4.13 0.14 -6.12
N TYR A 148 -4.66 0.41 -4.93
CA TYR A 148 -6.01 -0.01 -4.57
C TYR A 148 -7.04 0.66 -5.47
N ILE A 149 -6.90 1.96 -5.72
CA ILE A 149 -7.74 2.74 -6.64
C ILE A 149 -7.65 2.18 -8.07
N MET A 150 -6.45 1.88 -8.57
CA MET A 150 -6.28 1.32 -9.92
C MET A 150 -6.93 -0.07 -10.12
N MET A 151 -7.08 -0.85 -9.05
CA MET A 151 -7.62 -2.21 -9.11
C MET A 151 -9.09 -2.29 -8.65
N HIS A 152 -9.62 -1.21 -8.11
CA HIS A 152 -11.00 -1.07 -7.67
C HIS A 152 -11.55 0.25 -8.20
N ASP A 153 -12.19 0.19 -9.36
CA ASP A 153 -12.86 1.36 -9.96
C ASP A 153 -13.90 2.00 -9.04
N ASN A 154 -14.40 1.26 -8.04
CA ASN A 154 -15.35 1.72 -7.03
C ASN A 154 -14.70 2.27 -5.75
N ALA A 155 -13.37 2.24 -5.63
CA ALA A 155 -12.64 2.62 -4.41
C ALA A 155 -12.24 4.11 -4.36
N GLN A 156 -12.50 4.85 -5.44
CA GLN A 156 -12.26 6.28 -5.44
C GLN A 156 -13.43 6.95 -4.72
N PHE A 157 -13.19 7.49 -3.53
CA PHE A 157 -14.11 8.44 -2.93
C PHE A 157 -14.40 9.56 -3.94
N SER A 158 -15.67 9.94 -4.11
CA SER A 158 -15.94 11.28 -4.64
C SER A 158 -15.29 12.32 -3.72
N GLU A 159 -14.86 13.48 -4.24
CA GLU A 159 -14.26 14.54 -3.40
C GLU A 159 -15.14 14.87 -2.18
N ASN A 160 -16.46 14.89 -2.39
CA ASN A 160 -17.46 15.08 -1.35
C ASN A 160 -17.49 13.94 -0.30
N GLU A 161 -17.29 12.69 -0.69
CA GLU A 161 -17.21 11.56 0.24
C GLU A 161 -15.93 11.60 1.08
N ASN A 162 -14.79 11.96 0.49
CA ASN A 162 -13.55 12.09 1.25
C ASN A 162 -13.69 13.17 2.33
N ASP A 163 -14.22 14.35 1.97
CA ASP A 163 -14.47 15.43 2.92
C ASP A 163 -15.41 15.05 4.06
N ILE A 164 -16.47 14.28 3.77
CA ILE A 164 -17.41 13.80 4.79
C ILE A 164 -16.69 12.88 5.78
N LEU A 165 -15.91 11.92 5.28
CA LEU A 165 -15.22 10.95 6.12
C LEU A 165 -14.09 11.59 6.93
N MET A 166 -13.32 12.47 6.29
CA MET A 166 -12.26 13.25 6.93
C MET A 166 -12.84 14.11 8.07
N ASN A 167 -13.91 14.85 7.83
CA ASN A 167 -14.56 15.65 8.86
C ASN A 167 -15.11 14.79 9.99
N TRP A 168 -15.61 13.59 9.68
CA TRP A 168 -16.10 12.68 10.70
C TRP A 168 -14.98 12.17 11.60
N PHE A 169 -13.87 11.70 11.04
CA PHE A 169 -12.70 11.24 11.81
C PHE A 169 -12.10 12.36 12.66
N LYS A 170 -11.98 13.58 12.13
CA LYS A 170 -11.46 14.75 12.84
C LYS A 170 -12.26 15.08 14.10
N ASN A 171 -13.58 14.94 14.03
CA ASN A 171 -14.49 15.29 15.12
C ASN A 171 -14.93 14.07 15.93
N PHE A 172 -14.32 12.90 15.68
CA PHE A 172 -14.69 11.67 16.35
C PHE A 172 -14.47 11.78 17.86
N GLN A 173 -15.48 11.38 18.62
CA GLN A 173 -15.40 11.27 20.07
C GLN A 173 -15.76 9.85 20.46
N VAL A 174 -14.87 9.21 21.21
CA VAL A 174 -15.09 7.86 21.75
C VAL A 174 -16.34 7.90 22.63
N GLN A 175 -17.32 7.05 22.30
CA GLN A 175 -18.55 6.88 23.08
C GLN A 175 -18.29 6.21 24.44
#